data_AF-A0A1I5YG68-F1
#
_entry.id   AF-A0A1I5YG68-F1
#
_cell.length_a   1.000
_cell.length_b   1.000
_cell.length_c   1.000
_cell.angle_alpha   90.00
_cell.angle_beta   90.00
_cell.angle_gamma   90.00
#
_symmetry.space_group_name_H-M   'P 1'
#
loop_
_entity.id
_entity.type
_entity.pdbx_description
1 polymer ?
#
loop_
_entity_poly.entity_id
_entity_poly.type
_entity_poly.pdbx_seq_one_letter_code
_entity_poly.pdbx_strand_id
1 'polypeptide(L)'
;MRDPDSGWIRPHVGELFLLWTELGLGSPPAVLDVPPIGRTPAVPAELVRSAGAALAGRGLGTVVEPNRDLAALLRRVADAEVRIDLHAEGPSTAFRPVGALERRTRWHSASRARRCGWGRSARGR
;
A
#
# COMPACT_ATOMS: atom_id res chain seq x y z
N MET A 1 -11.99 5.65 4.66
CA MET A 1 -12.87 5.80 3.50
C MET A 1 -11.98 5.98 2.28
N ARG A 2 -11.95 4.97 1.41
CA ARG A 2 -11.50 5.17 0.04
C ARG A 2 -12.54 6.08 -0.60
N ASP A 3 -12.12 7.21 -1.14
CA ASP A 3 -13.05 8.06 -1.87
C ASP A 3 -13.52 7.27 -3.11
N PRO A 4 -14.83 6.98 -3.25
CA PRO A 4 -15.31 6.05 -4.27
C PRO A 4 -15.12 6.58 -5.69
N ASP A 5 -15.05 7.90 -5.86
CA ASP A 5 -14.96 8.56 -7.16
C ASP A 5 -13.51 8.75 -7.62
N SER A 6 -12.58 8.94 -6.68
CA SER A 6 -11.16 9.17 -6.99
C SER A 6 -10.27 7.94 -6.70
N GLY A 7 -10.75 7.00 -5.88
CA GLY A 7 -9.98 5.85 -5.41
C GLY A 7 -8.93 6.19 -4.35
N TRP A 8 -8.93 7.42 -3.82
CA TRP A 8 -7.90 7.91 -2.90
C TRP A 8 -7.98 7.27 -1.53
N ILE A 9 -6.82 6.92 -0.97
CA ILE A 9 -6.66 6.46 0.40
C ILE A 9 -5.91 7.55 1.17
N ARG A 10 -6.46 7.98 2.30
CA ARG A 10 -5.89 9.07 3.12
C ARG A 10 -5.53 8.56 4.51
N PRO A 11 -4.34 7.96 4.71
CA PRO A 11 -3.81 7.71 6.03
C PRO A 11 -3.33 9.02 6.66
N HIS A 12 -3.40 9.13 7.99
CA HIS A 12 -2.65 10.15 8.72
C HIS A 12 -1.15 9.85 8.62
N VAL A 13 -0.30 10.88 8.73
CA VAL A 13 1.16 10.74 8.61
C VAL A 13 1.71 9.67 9.56
N GLY A 14 1.17 9.57 10.77
CA GLY A 14 1.60 8.55 11.71
C GLY A 14 1.14 7.14 11.38
N GLU A 15 -0.01 7.00 10.75
CA GLU A 15 -0.47 5.70 10.25
C GLU A 15 0.38 5.26 9.07
N LEU A 16 0.77 6.19 8.20
CA LEU A 16 1.70 5.92 7.11
C LEU A 16 3.04 5.43 7.66
N PHE A 17 3.61 6.11 8.66
CA PHE A 17 4.85 5.66 9.31
C PHE A 17 4.73 4.23 9.83
N LEU A 18 3.68 3.95 10.63
CA LEU A 18 3.46 2.63 11.23
C LEU A 18 3.27 1.54 10.19
N LEU A 19 2.48 1.80 9.14
CA LEU A 19 2.28 0.88 8.04
C LEU A 19 3.58 0.61 7.27
N TRP A 20 4.39 1.64 7.04
CA TRP A 20 5.67 1.51 6.34
C TRP A 20 6.66 0.64 7.13
N THR A 21 6.75 0.88 8.45
CA THR A 21 7.59 0.11 9.35
C THR A 21 7.12 -1.33 9.47
N GLU A 22 5.83 -1.56 9.69
CA GLU A 22 5.25 -2.91 9.84
C GLU A 22 5.40 -3.75 8.56
N LEU A 23 5.27 -3.12 7.39
CA LEU A 23 5.48 -3.79 6.10
C LEU A 23 6.97 -4.02 5.77
N GLY A 24 7.90 -3.54 6.60
CA GLY A 24 9.33 -3.75 6.42
C GLY A 24 9.92 -3.05 5.19
N LEU A 25 9.33 -1.93 4.77
CA LEU A 25 9.66 -1.25 3.50
C LEU A 25 10.90 -0.34 3.57
N GLY A 26 11.74 -0.50 4.59
CA GLY A 26 12.89 0.38 4.84
C GLY A 26 12.47 1.81 5.19
N SER A 27 13.20 2.81 4.68
CA SER A 27 12.90 4.22 4.91
C SER A 27 11.86 4.74 3.91
N PRO A 28 10.86 5.54 4.36
CA PRO A 28 9.97 6.25 3.46
C PRO A 28 10.75 7.19 2.51
N PRO A 29 10.23 7.48 1.29
CA PRO A 29 10.80 8.49 0.42
C PRO A 29 10.98 9.82 1.15
N ALA A 30 12.19 10.40 1.07
CA ALA A 30 12.56 11.58 1.84
C ALA A 30 11.64 12.79 1.58
N VAL A 31 11.12 12.92 0.34
CA VAL A 31 10.18 13.98 -0.02
C VAL A 31 8.90 13.95 0.82
N LEU A 32 8.45 12.78 1.29
CA LEU A 32 7.24 12.68 2.11
C LEU A 32 7.41 13.25 3.53
N ASP A 33 8.65 13.51 3.95
CA ASP A 33 9.00 14.10 5.25
C ASP A 33 8.25 13.43 6.41
N VAL A 34 8.17 12.09 6.38
CA VAL A 34 7.45 11.31 7.38
C VAL A 34 8.31 11.26 8.64
N PRO A 35 7.92 11.93 9.73
CA PRO A 35 8.71 11.93 10.95
C PRO A 35 8.68 10.54 11.60
N PRO A 36 9.80 10.07 12.15
CA PRO A 36 9.79 8.86 12.95
C PRO A 36 8.89 9.05 14.18
N ILE A 37 8.03 8.07 14.44
CA ILE A 37 7.14 8.09 15.60
C ILE A 37 7.75 7.25 16.72
N GLY A 38 8.00 7.92 17.85
CA GLY A 38 8.67 7.36 19.01
C GLY A 38 10.12 7.85 19.10
N ARG A 39 10.54 8.22 20.32
CA ARG A 39 11.96 8.57 20.60
C ARG A 39 12.89 7.35 20.53
N THR A 40 12.31 6.15 20.56
CA THR A 40 12.99 4.86 20.50
C THR A 40 12.50 4.07 19.29
N PRO A 41 13.34 3.24 18.65
CA PRO A 41 12.95 2.42 17.50
C PRO A 41 11.77 1.48 17.76
N ALA A 42 11.50 1.18 19.04
CA ALA A 42 10.30 0.49 19.48
C ALA A 42 9.12 1.47 19.52
N VAL A 43 8.19 1.31 18.58
CA VAL A 43 6.89 1.98 18.63
C VAL A 43 6.08 1.40 19.80
N PRO A 44 5.52 2.25 20.70
CA PRO A 44 4.60 1.78 21.73
C PRO A 44 3.42 0.99 21.14
N ALA A 45 3.15 -0.20 21.66
CA ALA A 45 2.02 -1.05 21.25
C ALA A 45 0.67 -0.31 21.28
N GLU A 46 0.53 0.68 22.17
CA GLU A 46 -0.65 1.54 22.25
C GLU A 46 -0.88 2.37 20.97
N LEU A 47 0.19 2.90 20.37
CA LEU A 47 0.10 3.66 19.12
C LEU A 47 -0.33 2.76 17.97
N VAL A 48 0.25 1.56 17.88
CA VAL A 48 -0.12 0.55 16.88
C VAL A 48 -1.60 0.18 17.01
N ARG A 49 -2.07 -0.05 18.25
CA ARG A 49 -3.46 -0.41 18.53
C ARG A 49 -4.42 0.72 18.15
N SER A 50 -4.13 1.95 18.58
CA SER A 50 -4.97 3.12 18.30
C SER A 50 -5.05 3.42 16.79
N ALA A 51 -3.90 3.43 16.11
CA ALA A 51 -3.83 3.58 14.65
C ALA A 51 -4.56 2.44 13.93
N GLY A 52 -4.40 1.20 14.42
CA GLY A 52 -5.10 0.03 13.90
C GLY A 52 -6.62 0.18 13.98
N ALA A 53 -7.15 0.64 15.11
CA ALA A 53 -8.59 0.91 15.26
C ALA A 53 -9.08 2.02 14.31
N ALA A 54 -8.31 3.10 14.15
CA ALA A 54 -8.64 4.19 13.23
C ALA A 54 -8.62 3.75 11.75
N LEU A 55 -7.64 2.94 11.34
CA LEU A 55 -7.58 2.33 10.00
C LEU A 55 -8.77 1.39 9.77
N ALA A 56 -9.10 0.55 10.76
CA ALA A 56 -10.18 -0.41 10.67
C ALA A 56 -11.54 0.29 10.53
N GLY A 57 -11.80 1.32 11.32
CA GLY A 57 -12.99 2.17 11.20
C GLY A 57 -13.15 2.84 9.83
N ARG A 58 -12.07 2.93 9.04
CA ARG A 58 -12.06 3.47 7.67
C ARG A 58 -12.03 2.39 6.58
N GLY A 59 -12.10 1.10 6.94
CA GLY A 59 -12.05 -0.04 6.01
C GLY A 59 -10.67 -0.34 5.47
N LEU A 60 -9.60 0.14 6.11
CA LEU A 60 -8.22 0.03 5.63
C LEU A 60 -7.42 -1.10 6.30
N GLY A 61 -8.10 -1.98 7.05
CA GLY A 61 -7.46 -3.02 7.86
C GLY A 61 -6.87 -2.43 9.15
N THR A 62 -5.82 -3.07 9.66
CA THR A 62 -5.07 -2.59 10.83
C THR A 62 -3.63 -2.27 10.43
N VAL A 63 -2.80 -1.80 11.36
CA VAL A 63 -1.36 -1.63 11.09
C VAL A 63 -0.71 -2.98 10.76
N VAL A 64 -1.01 -4.02 11.55
CA VAL A 64 -0.44 -5.37 11.42
C VAL A 64 -1.02 -6.14 10.23
N GLU A 65 -2.31 -5.96 9.98
CA GLU A 65 -3.02 -6.59 8.86
C GLU A 65 -3.70 -5.50 8.01
N PRO A 66 -2.94 -4.76 7.19
CA PRO A 66 -3.51 -3.71 6.35
C PRO A 66 -4.33 -4.31 5.21
N ASN A 67 -5.32 -3.56 4.76
CA ASN A 67 -6.09 -3.93 3.58
C ASN A 67 -5.15 -4.21 2.39
N ARG A 68 -5.47 -5.26 1.63
CA ARG A 68 -4.66 -5.74 0.49
C ARG A 68 -4.27 -4.63 -0.48
N ASP A 69 -5.20 -3.75 -0.84
CA ASP A 69 -4.97 -2.69 -1.82
C ASP A 69 -4.03 -1.62 -1.25
N LEU A 70 -4.20 -1.26 0.02
CA LEU A 70 -3.30 -0.33 0.72
C LEU A 70 -1.89 -0.90 0.81
N ALA A 71 -1.76 -2.16 1.24
CA ALA A 71 -0.47 -2.82 1.35
C ALA A 71 0.22 -2.96 -0.03
N ALA A 72 -0.55 -3.25 -1.09
CA ALA A 72 -0.02 -3.31 -2.46
C ALA A 72 0.43 -1.93 -2.95
N LEU A 73 -0.33 -0.86 -2.64
CA LEU A 73 0.05 0.51 -3.00
C LEU A 73 1.37 0.92 -2.34
N LEU A 74 1.51 0.71 -1.03
CA LEU A 74 2.73 1.08 -0.30
C LEU A 74 3.96 0.32 -0.81
N ARG A 75 3.82 -0.99 -1.06
CA ARG A 75 4.90 -1.80 -1.66
C ARG A 75 5.32 -1.27 -3.02
N ARG A 76 4.38 -0.91 -3.89
CA ARG A 76 4.71 -0.31 -5.20
C ARG A 76 5.47 1.00 -5.08
N VAL A 77 5.17 1.82 -4.07
CA VAL A 77 5.92 3.07 -3.85
C VAL A 77 7.34 2.76 -3.37
N ALA A 78 7.49 1.78 -2.48
CA ALA A 78 8.79 1.36 -1.96
C ALA A 78 9.68 0.74 -3.06
N ASP A 79 9.10 -0.15 -3.87
CA ASP A 79 9.81 -0.97 -4.87
C ASP A 79 9.84 -0.35 -6.28
N ALA A 80 9.40 0.90 -6.44
CA ALA A 80 9.31 1.56 -7.74
C ALA A 80 10.67 1.63 -8.45
N GLU A 81 10.74 1.10 -9.68
CA GLU A 81 11.92 1.23 -10.55
C GLU A 81 12.15 2.70 -10.94
N VAL A 82 11.05 3.43 -11.17
CA VAL A 82 11.09 4.86 -11.45
C VAL A 82 10.23 5.59 -10.43
N ARG A 83 10.83 6.55 -9.72
CA ARG A 83 10.16 7.42 -8.75
C ARG A 83 10.31 8.88 -9.17
N ILE A 84 9.23 9.64 -9.00
CA ILE A 84 9.21 11.10 -9.19
C ILE A 84 8.88 11.72 -7.84
N ASP A 85 9.86 12.39 -7.25
CA ASP A 85 9.68 13.18 -6.04
C ASP A 85 9.40 14.62 -6.46
N LEU A 86 8.25 15.18 -6.08
CA LEU A 86 7.95 16.59 -6.37
C LEU A 86 7.91 17.41 -5.09
N HIS A 87 8.41 18.63 -5.20
CA HIS A 87 8.30 19.66 -4.19
C HIS A 87 7.61 20.86 -4.83
N ALA A 88 6.43 21.21 -4.31
CA ALA A 88 5.71 22.40 -4.70
C ALA A 88 5.55 23.30 -3.48
N GLU A 89 6.05 24.53 -3.59
CA GLU A 89 6.01 25.53 -2.53
C GLU A 89 5.22 26.74 -3.03
N GLY A 90 4.35 27.26 -2.17
CA GLY A 90 3.58 28.48 -2.37
C GLY A 90 3.54 29.30 -1.10
N PRO A 91 3.04 30.55 -1.15
CA PRO A 91 3.12 31.50 -0.05
C PRO A 91 2.59 30.99 1.31
N SER A 92 1.67 30.02 1.30
CA SER A 92 1.07 29.45 2.51
C SER A 92 0.95 27.92 2.48
N THR A 93 1.58 27.26 1.50
CA THR A 93 1.36 25.83 1.27
C THR A 93 2.62 25.15 0.75
N ALA A 94 2.96 24.00 1.33
CA ALA A 94 3.91 23.06 0.76
C ALA A 94 3.16 21.78 0.40
N PHE A 95 3.44 21.24 -0.79
CA PHE A 95 2.90 19.98 -1.26
C PHE A 95 4.04 19.10 -1.74
N ARG A 96 4.09 17.87 -1.22
CA ARG A 96 5.22 16.94 -1.40
C ARG A 96 4.73 15.56 -1.83
N PRO A 97 4.33 15.37 -3.10
CA PRO A 97 3.88 14.08 -3.59
C PRO A 97 5.05 13.20 -4.05
N VAL A 98 4.81 11.89 -3.99
CA VAL A 98 5.63 10.88 -4.65
C VAL A 98 4.81 10.23 -5.75
N GLY A 99 5.33 10.25 -6.97
CA GLY A 99 4.87 9.41 -8.08
C GLY A 99 5.72 8.15 -8.15
N ALA A 100 5.08 6.99 -8.24
CA ALA A 100 5.76 5.71 -8.42
C ALA A 100 5.29 5.08 -9.74
N LEU A 101 6.24 4.70 -10.58
CA LEU A 101 6.00 4.01 -11.84
C LEU A 101 6.64 2.63 -11.76
N GLU A 102 5.79 1.61 -11.81
CA GLU A 102 6.23 0.24 -11.98
C GLU A 102 6.23 -0.08 -13.48
N ARG A 103 7.33 -0.62 -14.00
CA ARG A 103 7.35 -1.13 -15.37
C ARG A 103 6.35 -2.27 -15.43
N ARG A 104 5.24 -2.11 -16.18
CA ARG A 104 4.30 -3.22 -16.44
C ARG A 104 5.06 -4.33 -17.17
N THR A 105 5.66 -5.24 -16.42
CA THR A 105 5.90 -6.58 -16.93
C THR A 105 4.52 -7.13 -17.28
N ARG A 106 4.37 -7.63 -18.51
CA ARG A 106 3.09 -8.12 -19.03
C ARG A 106 2.49 -9.08 -18.00
N TRP A 107 1.35 -8.69 -17.43
CA TRP A 107 0.50 -9.61 -16.68
C TRP A 107 0.15 -10.76 -17.63
N HIS A 108 0.80 -11.91 -17.44
CA HIS A 108 0.33 -13.17 -17.97
C HIS A 108 -1.04 -13.41 -17.35
N SER A 109 -2.08 -13.28 -18.17
CA SER A 109 -3.40 -13.83 -17.93
C SER A 109 -3.29 -15.34 -17.74
N ALA A 110 -3.12 -15.78 -16.49
CA ALA A 110 -3.17 -17.17 -16.09
C ALA A 110 -4.21 -17.38 -14.99
N SER A 111 -5.47 -17.03 -15.28
CA SER A 111 -6.61 -17.40 -14.45
C SER A 111 -7.92 -17.45 -15.23
N ARG A 112 -7.91 -18.10 -16.40
CA ARG A 112 -9.13 -18.60 -17.07
C ARG A 112 -8.82 -19.78 -17.99
N ALA A 113 -8.57 -20.96 -17.41
CA ALA A 113 -8.71 -22.25 -18.12
C ALA A 113 -8.68 -23.44 -17.15
N ARG A 114 -9.62 -23.52 -16.19
CA ARG A 114 -10.03 -24.82 -15.59
C ARG A 114 -11.54 -24.83 -15.38
N ARG A 115 -12.27 -24.72 -16.49
CA ARG A 115 -13.69 -25.13 -16.57
C ARG A 115 -14.10 -25.28 -18.05
N CYS A 116 -13.60 -26.35 -18.66
CA CYS A 116 -14.17 -27.12 -19.77
C CYS A 116 -13.50 -28.50 -19.59
N GLY A 117 -14.14 -29.58 -19.13
CA GLY A 117 -15.48 -30.00 -19.47
C GLY A 117 -15.46 -30.70 -20.83
N TRP A 118 -14.65 -31.74 -21.02
CA TRP A 118 -14.82 -32.72 -22.10
C TRP A 118 -14.69 -34.13 -21.52
N GLY A 119 -15.83 -34.83 -21.51
CA GLY A 119 -15.88 -36.25 -21.26
C GLY A 119 -15.65 -37.08 -22.53
N ARG A 120 -15.60 -38.39 -22.30
CA ARG A 120 -15.66 -39.51 -23.24
C ARG A 120 -14.45 -39.72 -24.17
N SER A 121 -13.72 -40.80 -23.88
CA SER A 121 -13.57 -41.89 -24.84
C SER A 121 -13.21 -43.18 -24.11
N ALA A 122 -14.23 -44.01 -23.87
CA ALA A 122 -14.02 -45.45 -23.70
C ALA A 122 -13.52 -46.04 -25.03
N ARG A 123 -12.38 -46.72 -24.99
CA ARG A 123 -11.96 -47.80 -25.91
C ARG A 123 -11.34 -48.83 -24.96
N GLY A 124 -11.88 -50.03 -24.77
CA GLY A 124 -12.20 -51.00 -25.81
C GLY A 124 -11.11 -52.06 -25.77
N ARG A 125 -11.34 -53.12 -25.00
CA ARG A 125 -10.85 -54.50 -25.19
C ARG A 125 -11.82 -55.43 -24.47
#